data_AF-A0A8W8K6J8-F1
#
_entry.id   AF-A0A8W8K6J8-F1
#
_cell.length_a   1.000
_cell.length_b   1.000
_cell.length_c   1.000
_cell.angle_alpha   90.00
_cell.angle_beta   90.00
_cell.angle_gamma   90.00
#
_symmetry.space_group_name_H-M   'P 1'
#
loop_
_entity.id
_entity.type
_entity.pdbx_description
1 polymer ?
#
loop_
_entity_poly.entity_id
_entity_poly.type
_entity_poly.pdbx_seq_one_letter_code
_entity_poly.pdbx_strand_id
1 'polypeptide(L)'
;TELSDWLLPDRKSEIRSRMDDNTDNGVVEFKTATNLKNPGITKSANEKILLTLSMDIMFINNGSVTVLLQTGDGNLFRIHYILSDNIIKLEGKDLYYGIGSNMKRKWIHLTRQVMVDFQKGLTLQYSKNRSMKMKSAARIAAICVRGHGIMDNVSLSFHAHKDLFLDAANYFVRHQDSKGGWPVKVTRKLIPEVMELEPGWYSAMGQGQAISLLVRAYVASKNNTYLEAAGKALDIFDIPSSKGGVLAKFLNSFDWYEEYPTTPSSFVLNGFIYSLIGLYDLKQMATSPVSEKAAELYNNGMRTLKAMLPMFDSGTGTFYDLRHITAGLAPNRARWDYHKVHIKQLYLLVQLDSDPLFKDTLQRWKGYMKGNIAPHN
;
A
#
# COMPACT_ATOMS: atom_id res chain seq x y z
N THR A 1 2.14 20.04 -24.11
CA THR A 1 3.42 19.42 -24.54
C THR A 1 3.88 20.06 -25.83
N GLU A 2 5.06 20.70 -25.87
CA GLU A 2 5.62 21.26 -27.12
C GLU A 2 6.11 20.13 -28.03
N LEU A 3 5.63 20.09 -29.28
CA LEU A 3 5.98 19.04 -30.23
C LEU A 3 7.45 19.12 -30.66
N SER A 4 8.05 20.31 -30.65
CA SER A 4 9.46 20.57 -30.99
C SER A 4 10.45 19.88 -30.07
N ASP A 5 10.03 19.49 -28.86
CA ASP A 5 10.88 18.76 -27.90
C ASP A 5 11.09 17.29 -28.27
N TRP A 6 10.31 16.77 -29.20
CA TRP A 6 10.28 15.35 -29.54
C TRP A 6 11.03 15.07 -30.83
N LEU A 7 12.07 14.25 -30.72
CA LEU A 7 12.89 13.80 -31.84
C LEU A 7 12.28 12.56 -32.47
N LEU A 8 12.03 12.62 -33.77
CA LEU A 8 11.55 11.50 -34.57
C LEU A 8 12.71 10.54 -34.89
N PRO A 9 12.53 9.21 -34.75
CA PRO A 9 13.60 8.24 -34.98
C PRO A 9 13.84 7.96 -36.47
N ASP A 10 12.85 8.23 -37.33
CA ASP A 10 12.90 8.04 -38.77
C ASP A 10 11.83 8.89 -39.47
N ARG A 11 11.87 8.96 -40.81
CA ARG A 11 10.91 9.73 -41.63
C ARG A 11 9.49 9.14 -41.67
N LYS A 12 9.29 7.91 -41.19
CA LYS A 12 7.98 7.23 -41.18
C LYS A 12 7.23 7.44 -39.87
N SER A 13 7.93 7.95 -38.86
CA SER A 13 7.38 8.24 -37.55
C SER A 13 6.69 9.61 -37.57
N GLU A 14 5.57 9.71 -36.88
CA GLU A 14 4.73 10.91 -36.88
C GLU A 14 4.45 11.32 -35.43
N ILE A 15 4.50 12.62 -35.16
CA ILE A 15 3.99 13.22 -33.93
C ILE A 15 3.20 14.48 -34.29
N ARG A 16 1.98 14.63 -33.78
CA ARG A 16 1.12 15.78 -34.09
C ARG A 16 0.12 16.07 -32.99
N SER A 17 -0.29 17.33 -32.89
CA SER A 17 -1.44 17.70 -32.06
C SER A 17 -2.74 17.33 -32.76
N ARG A 18 -3.72 16.86 -32.00
CA ARG A 18 -5.11 16.64 -32.45
C ARG A 18 -6.07 16.90 -31.28
N MET A 19 -7.36 17.01 -31.58
CA MET A 19 -8.39 16.94 -30.54
C MET A 19 -8.66 15.49 -30.18
N ASP A 20 -8.92 15.22 -28.90
CA ASP A 20 -9.43 13.92 -28.46
C ASP A 20 -10.87 13.73 -28.94
N ASP A 21 -11.24 12.51 -29.31
CA ASP A 21 -12.57 12.27 -29.91
C ASP A 21 -13.69 12.28 -28.86
N ASN A 22 -13.33 12.12 -27.58
CA ASN A 22 -14.27 12.08 -26.45
C ASN A 22 -14.24 13.33 -25.58
N THR A 23 -13.24 14.21 -25.76
CA THR A 23 -13.07 15.42 -24.97
C THR A 23 -12.63 16.57 -25.87
N ASP A 24 -13.10 17.79 -25.61
CA ASP A 24 -12.65 19.00 -26.31
C ASP A 24 -11.22 19.44 -25.89
N ASN A 25 -10.38 18.49 -25.49
CA ASN A 25 -9.00 18.73 -25.07
C ASN A 25 -8.04 18.44 -26.23
N GLY A 26 -7.00 19.27 -26.34
CA GLY A 26 -5.90 19.03 -27.27
C GLY A 26 -4.95 17.97 -26.72
N VAL A 27 -4.68 16.92 -27.51
CA VAL A 27 -3.79 15.80 -27.18
C VAL A 27 -2.71 15.63 -28.25
N VAL A 28 -1.67 14.84 -27.93
CA VAL A 28 -0.59 14.53 -28.88
C VAL A 28 -0.72 13.10 -29.37
N GLU A 29 -0.91 12.92 -30.68
CA GLU A 29 -0.84 11.62 -31.34
C GLU A 29 0.59 11.30 -31.74
N PHE A 30 1.02 10.07 -31.48
CA PHE A 30 2.33 9.55 -31.86
C PHE A 30 2.19 8.23 -32.62
N LYS A 31 3.03 8.02 -33.63
CA LYS A 31 3.05 6.81 -34.45
C LYS A 31 4.48 6.44 -34.82
N THR A 32 4.89 5.22 -34.48
CA THR A 32 6.23 4.65 -34.77
C THR A 32 6.10 3.18 -35.17
N ALA A 33 7.17 2.60 -35.72
CA ALA A 33 7.30 1.15 -35.78
C ALA A 33 7.32 0.55 -34.36
N THR A 34 6.68 -0.61 -34.16
CA THR A 34 6.55 -1.26 -32.84
C THR A 34 7.79 -2.07 -32.43
N ASN A 35 8.69 -2.38 -33.36
CA ASN A 35 9.87 -3.19 -33.08
C ASN A 35 10.88 -2.43 -32.19
N LEU A 36 11.65 -3.17 -31.38
CA LEU A 36 12.65 -2.62 -30.46
C LEU A 36 13.88 -2.02 -31.16
N LYS A 37 14.10 -2.28 -32.46
CA LYS A 37 15.19 -1.65 -33.22
C LYS A 37 14.91 -0.16 -33.49
N ASN A 38 13.63 0.22 -33.54
CA ASN A 38 13.23 1.63 -33.56
C ASN A 38 13.33 2.17 -32.12
N PRO A 39 14.13 3.23 -31.88
CA PRO A 39 14.33 3.78 -30.53
C PRO A 39 13.11 4.53 -29.97
N GLY A 40 12.11 4.82 -30.82
CA GLY A 40 10.91 5.57 -30.48
C GLY A 40 11.06 7.07 -30.63
N ILE A 41 9.92 7.76 -30.60
CA ILE A 41 9.87 9.22 -30.56
C ILE A 41 10.33 9.66 -29.17
N THR A 42 11.37 10.49 -29.14
CA THR A 42 12.18 10.68 -27.93
C THR A 42 12.20 12.13 -27.48
N LYS A 43 11.90 12.37 -26.20
CA LYS A 43 12.11 13.65 -25.52
C LYS A 43 13.30 13.54 -24.58
N SER A 44 14.32 14.38 -24.83
CA SER A 44 15.45 14.50 -23.90
C SER A 44 14.98 15.12 -22.58
N ALA A 45 15.48 14.60 -21.46
CA ALA A 45 15.13 15.10 -20.13
C ALA A 45 16.37 15.54 -19.35
N ASN A 46 17.41 14.70 -19.36
CA ASN A 46 18.68 14.95 -18.68
C ASN A 46 18.55 15.32 -17.18
N GLU A 47 17.64 14.65 -16.48
CA GLU A 47 17.14 15.04 -15.16
C GLU A 47 17.69 14.15 -14.02
N LYS A 48 18.15 14.78 -12.93
CA LYS A 48 18.82 14.10 -11.79
C LYS A 48 17.99 14.10 -10.49
N ILE A 49 17.00 14.98 -10.40
CA ILE A 49 16.22 15.27 -9.19
C ILE A 49 14.77 14.86 -9.41
N LEU A 50 14.15 15.27 -10.52
CA LEU A 50 12.75 14.97 -10.83
C LEU A 50 12.65 13.55 -11.43
N LEU A 51 12.64 12.54 -10.57
CA LEU A 51 12.74 11.12 -10.96
C LEU A 51 11.39 10.37 -10.91
N THR A 52 10.28 11.10 -10.82
CA THR A 52 8.92 10.55 -10.93
C THR A 52 8.31 10.95 -12.27
N LEU A 53 8.02 9.98 -13.13
CA LEU A 53 7.30 10.18 -14.40
C LEU A 53 5.80 10.18 -14.14
N SER A 54 5.07 11.16 -14.68
CA SER A 54 3.62 11.12 -14.81
C SER A 54 3.20 11.48 -16.24
N MET A 55 2.22 10.78 -16.79
CA MET A 55 1.62 11.09 -18.09
C MET A 55 0.25 10.43 -18.25
N ASP A 56 -0.61 11.04 -19.06
CA ASP A 56 -1.81 10.41 -19.58
C ASP A 56 -1.49 9.77 -20.93
N ILE A 57 -1.85 8.50 -21.11
CA ILE A 57 -1.59 7.78 -22.35
C ILE A 57 -2.69 6.80 -22.70
N MET A 58 -3.05 6.76 -23.98
CA MET A 58 -3.89 5.72 -24.55
C MET A 58 -3.19 5.10 -25.77
N PHE A 59 -2.99 3.80 -25.73
CA PHE A 59 -2.42 3.03 -26.83
C PHE A 59 -3.52 2.53 -27.78
N ILE A 60 -3.41 2.86 -29.07
CA ILE A 60 -4.34 2.38 -30.11
C ILE A 60 -3.95 0.96 -30.55
N ASN A 61 -2.66 0.66 -30.59
CA ASN A 61 -2.07 -0.67 -30.84
C ASN A 61 -1.02 -1.02 -29.77
N ASN A 62 -0.31 -2.13 -29.94
CA ASN A 62 0.77 -2.46 -29.01
C ASN A 62 1.87 -1.41 -29.06
N GLY A 63 2.27 -0.92 -27.90
CA GLY A 63 3.27 0.12 -27.77
C GLY A 63 3.95 0.09 -26.41
N SER A 64 4.79 1.09 -26.17
CA SER A 64 5.48 1.23 -24.90
C SER A 64 5.80 2.68 -24.60
N VAL A 65 5.78 3.04 -23.31
CA VAL A 65 6.57 4.16 -22.78
C VAL A 65 7.89 3.60 -22.30
N THR A 66 9.01 4.22 -22.69
CA THR A 66 10.35 3.80 -22.26
C THR A 66 11.05 4.97 -21.58
N VAL A 67 11.59 4.74 -20.39
CA VAL A 67 12.48 5.70 -19.72
C VAL A 67 13.92 5.21 -19.89
N LEU A 68 14.77 6.04 -20.48
CA LEU A 68 16.20 5.79 -20.60
C LEU A 68 16.88 6.35 -19.34
N LEU A 69 17.45 5.46 -18.53
CA LEU A 69 18.16 5.81 -17.31
C LEU A 69 19.67 5.69 -17.54
N GLN A 70 20.44 6.72 -17.20
CA GLN A 70 21.89 6.65 -17.15
C GLN A 70 22.36 6.58 -15.70
N THR A 71 23.13 5.55 -15.37
CA THR A 71 23.79 5.40 -14.06
C THR A 71 25.09 6.19 -14.00
N GLY A 72 25.62 6.43 -12.79
CA GLY A 72 26.79 7.29 -12.58
C GLY A 72 28.09 6.75 -13.16
N ASP A 73 28.16 5.45 -13.44
CA ASP A 73 29.25 4.79 -14.20
C ASP A 73 29.06 4.90 -15.73
N GLY A 74 28.04 5.64 -16.19
CA GLY A 74 27.75 5.88 -17.60
C GLY A 74 26.89 4.82 -18.28
N ASN A 75 26.58 3.70 -17.60
CA ASN A 75 25.74 2.65 -18.17
C ASN A 75 24.31 3.13 -18.44
N LEU A 76 23.75 2.67 -19.56
CA LEU A 76 22.37 2.98 -19.97
C LEU A 76 21.47 1.77 -19.75
N PHE A 77 20.37 1.99 -19.04
CA PHE A 77 19.28 1.04 -18.85
C PHE A 77 17.98 1.59 -19.44
N ARG A 78 17.12 0.70 -19.92
CA ARG A 78 15.80 1.06 -20.42
C ARG A 78 14.74 0.45 -19.52
N ILE A 79 13.78 1.25 -19.09
CA ILE A 79 12.61 0.78 -18.35
C ILE A 79 11.39 0.95 -19.25
N HIS A 80 10.82 -0.18 -19.67
CA HIS A 80 9.71 -0.28 -20.60
C HIS A 80 8.42 -0.53 -19.84
N TYR A 81 7.46 0.38 -19.97
CA TYR A 81 6.07 0.18 -19.55
C TYR A 81 5.27 -0.28 -20.77
N ILE A 82 4.82 -1.53 -20.75
CA ILE A 82 4.25 -2.23 -21.91
C ILE A 82 2.85 -2.79 -21.62
N LEU A 83 2.02 -2.90 -22.66
CA LEU A 83 0.71 -3.57 -22.56
C LEU A 83 0.87 -5.09 -22.41
N SER A 84 1.12 -5.52 -21.17
CA SER A 84 1.35 -6.92 -20.78
C SER A 84 0.93 -7.10 -19.32
N ASP A 85 0.66 -8.34 -18.93
CA ASP A 85 0.37 -8.71 -17.53
C ASP A 85 1.63 -9.22 -16.80
N ASN A 86 2.80 -9.17 -17.45
CA ASN A 86 4.08 -9.44 -16.81
C ASN A 86 4.32 -8.43 -15.68
N ILE A 87 4.46 -8.89 -14.44
CA ILE A 87 4.69 -8.01 -13.29
C ILE A 87 6.00 -7.22 -13.47
N ILE A 88 7.10 -7.94 -13.68
CA ILE A 88 8.43 -7.37 -13.87
C ILE A 88 9.32 -8.40 -14.56
N LYS A 89 10.13 -7.96 -15.53
CA LYS A 89 11.11 -8.78 -16.24
C LYS A 89 12.38 -7.98 -16.49
N LEU A 90 13.53 -8.65 -16.49
CA LEU A 90 14.82 -8.07 -16.87
C LEU A 90 15.48 -8.93 -17.94
N GLU A 91 15.88 -8.30 -19.04
CA GLU A 91 16.66 -8.92 -20.12
C GLU A 91 17.85 -8.02 -20.45
N GLY A 92 19.07 -8.44 -20.10
CA GLY A 92 20.25 -7.59 -20.29
C GLY A 92 20.15 -6.27 -19.53
N LYS A 93 19.97 -5.16 -20.26
CA LYS A 93 19.81 -3.79 -19.70
C LYS A 93 18.39 -3.24 -19.90
N ASP A 94 17.45 -4.08 -20.30
CA ASP A 94 16.07 -3.73 -20.59
C ASP A 94 15.16 -4.33 -19.50
N LEU A 95 14.53 -3.45 -18.74
CA LEU A 95 13.54 -3.75 -17.71
C LEU A 95 12.14 -3.59 -18.29
N TYR A 96 11.25 -4.53 -18.01
CA TYR A 96 9.88 -4.50 -18.49
C TYR A 96 8.90 -4.56 -17.33
N TYR A 97 7.95 -3.63 -17.32
CA TYR A 97 6.81 -3.58 -16.43
C TYR A 97 5.53 -3.65 -17.27
N GLY A 98 4.70 -4.63 -16.99
CA GLY A 98 3.36 -4.72 -17.54
C GLY A 98 2.44 -3.69 -16.92
N ILE A 99 1.74 -2.92 -17.75
CA ILE A 99 0.71 -1.97 -17.33
C ILE A 99 -0.72 -2.45 -17.69
N GLY A 100 -0.86 -3.76 -17.96
CA GLY A 100 -2.13 -4.42 -18.28
C GLY A 100 -2.29 -4.70 -19.77
N SER A 101 -2.51 -5.96 -20.13
CA SER A 101 -2.73 -6.39 -21.51
C SER A 101 -4.08 -5.90 -22.08
N ASN A 102 -5.05 -5.65 -21.21
CA ASN A 102 -6.43 -5.24 -21.55
C ASN A 102 -6.64 -3.71 -21.62
N MET A 103 -5.56 -2.92 -21.59
CA MET A 103 -5.59 -1.45 -21.56
C MET A 103 -5.51 -0.79 -22.95
N LYS A 104 -5.55 -1.58 -24.02
CA LYS A 104 -5.64 -1.06 -25.39
C LYS A 104 -6.92 -0.24 -25.57
N ARG A 105 -6.78 0.94 -26.20
CA ARG A 105 -7.85 1.94 -26.39
C ARG A 105 -8.54 2.39 -25.09
N LYS A 106 -7.79 2.41 -23.99
CA LYS A 106 -8.22 3.01 -22.71
C LYS A 106 -7.18 4.01 -22.25
N TRP A 107 -7.63 5.12 -21.68
CA TRP A 107 -6.75 6.08 -21.02
C TRP A 107 -6.13 5.47 -19.77
N ILE A 108 -4.83 5.70 -19.61
CA ILE A 108 -4.02 5.31 -18.46
C ILE A 108 -3.38 6.57 -17.93
N HIS A 109 -3.66 6.91 -16.66
CA HIS A 109 -2.85 7.86 -15.92
C HIS A 109 -1.65 7.11 -15.33
N LEU A 110 -0.48 7.22 -15.97
CA LEU A 110 0.72 6.47 -15.63
C LEU A 110 1.64 7.31 -14.74
N THR A 111 1.75 6.95 -13.46
CA THR A 111 2.69 7.56 -12.51
C THR A 111 3.72 6.54 -12.01
N ARG A 112 5.01 6.78 -12.26
CA ARG A 112 6.11 5.84 -11.97
C ARG A 112 7.27 6.51 -11.24
N GLN A 113 7.65 5.97 -10.08
CA GLN A 113 8.89 6.32 -9.40
C GLN A 113 10.05 5.56 -10.05
N VAL A 114 10.70 6.18 -11.02
CA VAL A 114 11.67 5.52 -11.93
C VAL A 114 12.80 4.84 -11.16
N MET A 115 13.27 5.45 -10.06
CA MET A 115 14.34 4.86 -9.25
C MET A 115 13.89 3.63 -8.46
N VAL A 116 12.65 3.59 -7.99
CA VAL A 116 12.09 2.41 -7.34
C VAL A 116 11.97 1.27 -8.35
N ASP A 117 11.48 1.58 -9.55
CA ASP A 117 11.35 0.61 -10.64
C ASP A 117 12.71 0.05 -11.04
N PHE A 118 13.71 0.92 -11.24
CA PHE A 118 15.06 0.49 -11.54
C PHE A 118 15.64 -0.45 -10.48
N GLN A 119 15.53 -0.07 -9.19
CA GLN A 119 16.04 -0.86 -8.08
C GLN A 119 15.35 -2.23 -7.98
N LYS A 120 14.02 -2.27 -8.08
CA LYS A 120 13.25 -3.52 -8.04
C LYS A 120 13.59 -4.41 -9.24
N GLY A 121 13.74 -3.84 -10.42
CA GLY A 121 14.20 -4.55 -11.62
C GLY A 121 15.54 -5.23 -11.44
N LEU A 122 16.53 -4.49 -10.91
CA LEU A 122 17.87 -5.03 -10.70
C LEU A 122 17.93 -6.13 -9.64
N THR A 123 17.00 -6.14 -8.66
CA THR A 123 16.96 -7.26 -7.70
C THR A 123 16.69 -8.61 -8.34
N LEU A 124 16.12 -8.67 -9.55
CA LEU A 124 15.91 -9.91 -10.30
C LEU A 124 17.21 -10.60 -10.74
N GLN A 125 18.34 -9.88 -10.79
CA GLN A 125 19.65 -10.47 -11.09
C GLN A 125 20.21 -11.29 -9.91
N TYR A 126 19.64 -11.14 -8.71
CA TYR A 126 20.16 -11.72 -7.49
C TYR A 126 19.20 -12.75 -6.89
N SER A 127 19.76 -13.75 -6.23
CA SER A 127 19.02 -14.63 -5.32
C SER A 127 18.35 -13.80 -4.21
N LYS A 128 17.18 -14.26 -3.72
CA LYS A 128 16.26 -13.60 -2.76
C LYS A 128 16.93 -12.96 -1.51
N ASN A 129 18.19 -13.29 -1.22
CA ASN A 129 18.92 -12.87 -0.02
C ASN A 129 19.97 -11.76 -0.25
N ARG A 130 20.08 -11.17 -1.45
CA ARG A 130 21.00 -10.03 -1.70
C ARG A 130 20.25 -8.79 -2.17
N SER A 131 20.28 -7.72 -1.36
CA SER A 131 19.87 -6.39 -1.80
C SER A 131 21.07 -5.62 -2.36
N MET A 132 20.98 -5.10 -3.58
CA MET A 132 21.92 -4.06 -4.02
C MET A 132 21.60 -2.74 -3.32
N LYS A 133 22.60 -2.14 -2.65
CA LYS A 133 22.58 -0.71 -2.36
C LYS A 133 23.13 0.01 -3.59
N MET A 134 22.32 0.85 -4.25
CA MET A 134 22.84 1.74 -5.29
C MET A 134 23.91 2.65 -4.67
N LYS A 135 25.14 2.57 -5.19
CA LYS A 135 26.24 3.45 -4.80
C LYS A 135 26.38 4.68 -5.70
N SER A 136 25.72 4.72 -6.85
CA SER A 136 25.91 5.78 -7.85
C SER A 136 24.63 6.58 -8.11
N ALA A 137 24.78 7.91 -8.30
CA ALA A 137 23.71 8.75 -8.84
C ALA A 137 23.20 8.20 -10.18
N ALA A 138 21.91 8.33 -10.46
CA ALA A 138 21.33 8.02 -11.77
C ALA A 138 20.50 9.22 -12.24
N ARG A 139 20.35 9.35 -13.56
CA ARG A 139 19.56 10.41 -14.19
C ARG A 139 18.65 9.84 -15.25
N ILE A 140 17.46 10.44 -15.41
CA ILE A 140 16.60 10.19 -16.57
C ILE A 140 17.23 10.91 -17.75
N ALA A 141 17.79 10.14 -18.68
CA ALA A 141 18.37 10.69 -19.90
C ALA A 141 17.28 11.14 -20.88
N ALA A 142 16.27 10.29 -21.09
CA ALA A 142 15.19 10.56 -22.03
C ALA A 142 13.92 9.77 -21.71
N ILE A 143 12.80 10.23 -22.26
CA ILE A 143 11.51 9.53 -22.30
C ILE A 143 11.19 9.24 -23.77
N CYS A 144 10.80 8.02 -24.08
CA CYS A 144 10.52 7.56 -25.44
C CYS A 144 9.13 6.94 -25.52
N VAL A 145 8.38 7.23 -26.57
CA VAL A 145 7.11 6.56 -26.89
C VAL A 145 7.24 5.76 -28.18
N ARG A 146 6.65 4.56 -28.20
CA ARG A 146 6.67 3.63 -29.34
C ARG A 146 5.30 3.04 -29.60
N GLY A 147 5.05 2.72 -30.86
CA GLY A 147 3.77 2.21 -31.36
C GLY A 147 2.87 3.36 -31.81
N HIS A 148 1.56 3.15 -31.75
CA HIS A 148 0.54 4.16 -32.10
C HIS A 148 -0.35 4.42 -30.90
N GLY A 149 -0.45 5.68 -30.52
CA GLY A 149 -1.28 6.11 -29.41
C GLY A 149 -1.45 7.61 -29.36
N ILE A 150 -2.14 8.05 -28.33
CA ILE A 150 -2.28 9.45 -27.95
C ILE A 150 -1.81 9.62 -26.51
N MET A 151 -1.24 10.79 -26.21
CA MET A 151 -0.72 11.11 -24.89
C MET A 151 -0.97 12.57 -24.54
N ASP A 152 -0.95 12.86 -23.25
CA ASP A 152 -0.98 14.21 -22.70
C ASP A 152 -0.25 14.27 -21.34
N ASN A 153 -0.07 15.49 -20.81
CA ASN A 153 0.41 15.75 -19.44
C ASN A 153 1.74 15.07 -19.06
N VAL A 154 2.65 14.90 -20.03
CA VAL A 154 3.96 14.29 -19.80
C VAL A 154 4.83 15.19 -18.93
N SER A 155 5.14 14.74 -17.72
CA SER A 155 5.88 15.51 -16.72
C SER A 155 6.85 14.66 -15.91
N LEU A 156 7.87 15.33 -15.38
CA LEU A 156 8.76 14.81 -14.36
C LEU A 156 8.58 15.62 -13.08
N SER A 157 8.46 14.94 -11.94
CA SER A 157 8.32 15.58 -10.63
C SER A 157 9.21 14.92 -9.58
N PHE A 158 9.36 15.59 -8.44
CA PHE A 158 10.10 15.02 -7.30
C PHE A 158 9.30 13.86 -6.70
N HIS A 159 8.00 14.05 -6.51
CA HIS A 159 7.08 13.09 -5.91
C HIS A 159 5.70 13.15 -6.56
N ALA A 160 4.95 12.06 -6.44
CA ALA A 160 3.54 11.98 -6.82
C ALA A 160 2.71 11.31 -5.70
N HIS A 161 2.82 11.84 -4.47
CA HIS A 161 2.22 11.19 -3.29
C HIS A 161 0.72 11.00 -3.41
N LYS A 162 0.00 11.98 -3.99
CA LYS A 162 -1.45 11.91 -4.14
C LYS A 162 -1.87 10.80 -5.10
N ASP A 163 -1.19 10.64 -6.24
CA ASP A 163 -1.48 9.59 -7.22
C ASP A 163 -1.25 8.21 -6.61
N LEU A 164 -0.12 8.02 -5.93
CA LEU A 164 0.21 6.75 -5.27
C LEU A 164 -0.77 6.40 -4.15
N PHE A 165 -1.20 7.42 -3.39
CA PHE A 165 -2.21 7.29 -2.35
C PHE A 165 -3.58 6.88 -2.93
N LEU A 166 -4.02 7.54 -4.00
CA LEU A 166 -5.30 7.22 -4.66
C LEU A 166 -5.24 5.88 -5.39
N ASP A 167 -4.10 5.50 -5.99
CA ASP A 167 -3.96 4.19 -6.62
C ASP A 167 -4.05 3.06 -5.58
N ALA A 168 -3.46 3.25 -4.40
CA ALA A 168 -3.64 2.33 -3.27
C ALA A 168 -5.12 2.24 -2.87
N ALA A 169 -5.82 3.36 -2.70
CA ALA A 169 -7.25 3.35 -2.36
C ALA A 169 -8.10 2.66 -3.44
N ASN A 170 -7.83 2.94 -4.72
CA ASN A 170 -8.47 2.29 -5.85
C ASN A 170 -8.23 0.78 -5.87
N TYR A 171 -7.02 0.33 -5.50
CA TYR A 171 -6.74 -1.10 -5.34
C TYR A 171 -7.68 -1.74 -4.31
N PHE A 172 -7.84 -1.13 -3.13
CA PHE A 172 -8.73 -1.66 -2.10
C PHE A 172 -10.20 -1.67 -2.55
N VAL A 173 -10.68 -0.64 -3.24
CA VAL A 173 -12.05 -0.67 -3.83
C VAL A 173 -12.21 -1.83 -4.81
N ARG A 174 -11.27 -2.02 -5.74
CA ARG A 174 -11.38 -3.04 -6.79
C ARG A 174 -11.25 -4.48 -6.29
N HIS A 175 -10.56 -4.69 -5.16
CA HIS A 175 -10.23 -6.03 -4.66
C HIS A 175 -10.92 -6.37 -3.34
N GLN A 176 -11.90 -5.57 -2.91
CA GLN A 176 -12.79 -5.94 -1.83
C GLN A 176 -13.70 -7.08 -2.30
N ASP A 177 -13.81 -8.14 -1.52
CA ASP A 177 -14.70 -9.25 -1.83
C ASP A 177 -16.14 -9.01 -1.37
N SER A 178 -17.02 -9.97 -1.64
CA SER A 178 -18.44 -9.87 -1.29
C SER A 178 -18.74 -9.89 0.21
N LYS A 179 -17.76 -10.26 1.07
CA LYS A 179 -17.88 -10.18 2.53
C LYS A 179 -17.37 -8.84 3.07
N GLY A 180 -16.93 -7.94 2.20
CA GLY A 180 -16.33 -6.66 2.59
C GLY A 180 -14.85 -6.74 2.97
N GLY A 181 -14.22 -7.92 2.83
CA GLY A 181 -12.85 -8.15 3.24
C GLY A 181 -11.83 -8.08 2.11
N TRP A 182 -10.56 -8.07 2.50
CA TRP A 182 -9.42 -8.28 1.59
C TRP A 182 -8.68 -9.57 1.97
N PRO A 183 -9.00 -10.70 1.31
CA PRO A 183 -8.49 -12.01 1.72
C PRO A 183 -6.99 -12.13 1.45
N VAL A 184 -6.24 -12.57 2.46
CA VAL A 184 -4.81 -12.82 2.34
C VAL A 184 -4.58 -14.15 1.62
N LYS A 185 -4.00 -14.09 0.42
CA LYS A 185 -3.87 -15.25 -0.49
C LYS A 185 -2.69 -16.19 -0.19
N VAL A 186 -2.13 -16.13 1.03
CA VAL A 186 -0.98 -16.96 1.42
C VAL A 186 -1.23 -17.59 2.78
N THR A 187 -0.75 -18.81 2.95
CA THR A 187 -0.76 -19.50 4.24
C THR A 187 0.11 -18.73 5.24
N ARG A 188 -0.38 -18.59 6.48
CA ARG A 188 0.34 -17.92 7.55
C ARG A 188 0.45 -18.85 8.75
N LYS A 189 1.68 -19.21 9.11
CA LYS A 189 2.01 -20.03 10.28
C LYS A 189 2.57 -19.13 11.37
N LEU A 190 1.77 -18.81 12.40
CA LEU A 190 2.23 -18.05 13.59
C LEU A 190 3.04 -18.96 14.51
N ILE A 191 2.55 -20.19 14.63
CA ILE A 191 3.17 -21.30 15.35
C ILE A 191 2.84 -22.51 14.48
N PRO A 192 3.86 -23.17 13.88
CA PRO A 192 3.63 -24.36 13.08
C PRO A 192 2.75 -25.36 13.83
N GLU A 193 1.78 -25.94 13.11
CA GLU A 193 0.83 -26.96 13.60
C GLU A 193 -0.18 -26.51 14.68
N VAL A 194 0.02 -25.36 15.33
CA VAL A 194 -0.87 -24.87 16.40
C VAL A 194 -1.70 -23.67 15.96
N MET A 195 -1.10 -22.75 15.22
CA MET A 195 -1.73 -21.48 14.81
C MET A 195 -1.41 -21.23 13.33
N GLU A 196 -2.08 -21.97 12.46
CA GLU A 196 -1.97 -21.85 11.01
C GLU A 196 -3.26 -21.31 10.39
N LEU A 197 -3.09 -20.45 9.38
CA LEU A 197 -4.18 -19.86 8.62
C LEU A 197 -4.01 -20.19 7.15
N GLU A 198 -5.01 -20.85 6.57
CA GLU A 198 -5.05 -21.15 5.15
C GLU A 198 -5.37 -19.91 4.30
N PRO A 199 -4.93 -19.85 3.03
CA PRO A 199 -5.22 -18.73 2.13
C PRO A 199 -6.72 -18.38 2.13
N GLY A 200 -7.02 -17.09 2.22
CA GLY A 200 -8.40 -16.58 2.33
C GLY A 200 -8.73 -15.95 3.68
N TRP A 201 -7.84 -16.06 4.67
CA TRP A 201 -8.01 -15.41 5.97
C TRP A 201 -8.01 -13.86 5.87
N TYR A 202 -8.74 -13.21 6.77
CA TYR A 202 -8.78 -11.74 6.90
C TYR A 202 -7.98 -11.29 8.11
N SER A 203 -7.52 -10.03 8.10
CA SER A 203 -6.82 -9.41 9.22
C SER A 203 -7.58 -8.18 9.69
N ALA A 204 -7.88 -8.07 10.99
CA ALA A 204 -8.49 -6.85 11.54
C ALA A 204 -7.58 -5.62 11.34
N MET A 205 -6.25 -5.81 11.38
CA MET A 205 -5.29 -4.76 11.02
C MET A 205 -5.43 -4.37 9.55
N GLY A 206 -5.52 -5.36 8.66
CA GLY A 206 -5.74 -5.14 7.22
C GLY A 206 -7.02 -4.36 6.96
N GLN A 207 -8.13 -4.76 7.59
CA GLN A 207 -9.41 -4.06 7.50
C GLN A 207 -9.29 -2.62 8.03
N GLY A 208 -8.74 -2.42 9.23
CA GLY A 208 -8.59 -1.10 9.83
C GLY A 208 -7.74 -0.14 9.01
N GLN A 209 -6.57 -0.60 8.52
CA GLN A 209 -5.69 0.18 7.66
C GLN A 209 -6.37 0.56 6.34
N ALA A 210 -7.09 -0.39 5.72
CA ALA A 210 -7.85 -0.13 4.50
C ALA A 210 -8.96 0.89 4.74
N ILE A 211 -9.73 0.77 5.83
CA ILE A 211 -10.76 1.74 6.23
C ILE A 211 -10.13 3.14 6.41
N SER A 212 -9.04 3.27 7.17
CA SER A 212 -8.33 4.55 7.35
C SER A 212 -7.87 5.18 6.03
N LEU A 213 -7.39 4.37 5.08
CA LEU A 213 -6.98 4.81 3.75
C LEU A 213 -8.17 5.28 2.93
N LEU A 214 -9.24 4.48 2.87
CA LEU A 214 -10.45 4.77 2.11
C LEU A 214 -11.18 6.01 2.62
N VAL A 215 -11.27 6.19 3.94
CA VAL A 215 -11.85 7.40 4.54
C VAL A 215 -11.05 8.64 4.13
N ARG A 216 -9.72 8.59 4.18
CA ARG A 216 -8.86 9.71 3.71
C ARG A 216 -9.03 9.95 2.21
N ALA A 217 -9.19 8.89 1.42
CA ALA A 217 -9.38 9.00 -0.03
C ALA A 217 -10.72 9.66 -0.37
N TYR A 218 -11.79 9.32 0.36
CA TYR A 218 -13.07 10.04 0.32
C TYR A 218 -12.88 11.52 0.68
N VAL A 219 -12.21 11.83 1.80
CA VAL A 219 -11.99 13.23 2.21
C VAL A 219 -11.27 14.04 1.12
N ALA A 220 -10.25 13.45 0.48
CA ALA A 220 -9.41 14.11 -0.52
C ALA A 220 -10.03 14.23 -1.92
N SER A 221 -10.95 13.33 -2.28
CA SER A 221 -11.53 13.26 -3.64
C SER A 221 -13.03 13.54 -3.71
N LYS A 222 -13.74 13.45 -2.58
CA LYS A 222 -15.20 13.45 -2.46
C LYS A 222 -15.91 12.34 -3.25
N ASN A 223 -15.19 11.29 -3.65
CA ASN A 223 -15.78 10.13 -4.31
C ASN A 223 -16.37 9.16 -3.27
N ASN A 224 -17.70 9.04 -3.24
CA ASN A 224 -18.44 8.19 -2.30
C ASN A 224 -18.09 6.70 -2.38
N THR A 225 -17.59 6.22 -3.53
CA THR A 225 -17.16 4.82 -3.70
C THR A 225 -16.20 4.36 -2.60
N TYR A 226 -15.31 5.26 -2.15
CA TYR A 226 -14.38 4.93 -1.07
C TYR A 226 -15.07 4.76 0.28
N LEU A 227 -16.04 5.61 0.60
CA LEU A 227 -16.78 5.53 1.86
C LEU A 227 -17.73 4.31 1.88
N GLU A 228 -18.33 3.98 0.74
CA GLU A 228 -19.12 2.75 0.55
C GLU A 228 -18.26 1.50 0.77
N ALA A 229 -17.06 1.43 0.18
CA ALA A 229 -16.14 0.33 0.39
C ALA A 229 -15.69 0.24 1.86
N ALA A 230 -15.42 1.37 2.52
CA ALA A 230 -15.08 1.40 3.94
C ALA A 230 -16.23 0.88 4.81
N GLY A 231 -17.48 1.24 4.50
CA GLY A 231 -18.67 0.75 5.21
C GLY A 231 -18.85 -0.76 5.10
N LYS A 232 -18.69 -1.33 3.89
CA LYS A 232 -18.74 -2.79 3.68
C LYS A 232 -17.67 -3.53 4.48
N ALA A 233 -16.52 -2.90 4.74
CA ALA A 233 -15.43 -3.52 5.48
C ALA A 233 -15.74 -3.79 6.96
N LEU A 234 -16.82 -3.22 7.50
CA LEU A 234 -17.28 -3.47 8.86
C LEU A 234 -17.84 -4.88 9.05
N ASP A 235 -18.36 -5.53 8.01
CA ASP A 235 -19.09 -6.80 8.15
C ASP A 235 -18.22 -7.95 8.64
N ILE A 236 -16.91 -7.93 8.33
CA ILE A 236 -15.95 -8.92 8.80
C ILE A 236 -15.74 -8.90 10.32
N PHE A 237 -15.97 -7.75 10.98
CA PHE A 237 -15.74 -7.57 12.42
C PHE A 237 -16.76 -8.30 13.30
N ASP A 238 -17.93 -8.64 12.77
CA ASP A 238 -18.98 -9.36 13.50
C ASP A 238 -18.86 -10.89 13.35
N ILE A 239 -17.99 -11.35 12.45
CA ILE A 239 -17.87 -12.77 12.11
C ILE A 239 -16.78 -13.39 12.99
N PRO A 240 -17.08 -14.47 13.75
CA PRO A 240 -16.07 -15.19 14.52
C PRO A 240 -14.90 -15.68 13.68
N SER A 241 -13.68 -15.68 14.23
CA SER A 241 -12.48 -16.22 13.56
C SER A 241 -12.69 -17.65 13.05
N SER A 242 -13.36 -18.51 13.82
CA SER A 242 -13.70 -19.88 13.44
C SER A 242 -14.71 -20.00 12.29
N LYS A 243 -15.40 -18.91 11.95
CA LYS A 243 -16.34 -18.81 10.80
C LYS A 243 -15.76 -17.98 9.65
N GLY A 244 -14.44 -17.73 9.67
CA GLY A 244 -13.74 -16.99 8.63
C GLY A 244 -13.90 -15.47 8.72
N GLY A 245 -14.12 -14.94 9.92
CA GLY A 245 -14.04 -13.50 10.20
C GLY A 245 -12.83 -13.14 11.05
N VAL A 246 -12.93 -12.06 11.83
CA VAL A 246 -11.82 -11.58 12.70
C VAL A 246 -12.21 -11.44 14.17
N LEU A 247 -13.44 -11.79 14.56
CA LEU A 247 -13.90 -11.66 15.94
C LEU A 247 -13.40 -12.83 16.81
N ALA A 248 -12.63 -12.49 17.83
CA ALA A 248 -12.33 -13.34 18.97
C ALA A 248 -13.02 -12.81 20.22
N LYS A 249 -13.21 -13.68 21.22
CA LYS A 249 -13.71 -13.30 22.55
C LYS A 249 -12.75 -13.76 23.63
N PHE A 250 -12.24 -12.83 24.42
CA PHE A 250 -11.51 -13.16 25.64
C PHE A 250 -12.50 -13.39 26.79
N LEU A 251 -12.39 -14.56 27.45
CA LEU A 251 -13.27 -15.00 28.54
C LEU A 251 -14.77 -14.86 28.21
N ASN A 252 -15.16 -15.13 26.96
CA ASN A 252 -16.52 -14.98 26.43
C ASN A 252 -17.17 -13.59 26.60
N SER A 253 -16.41 -12.57 27.04
CA SER A 253 -16.96 -11.27 27.50
C SER A 253 -16.35 -10.04 26.81
N PHE A 254 -15.12 -10.18 26.33
CA PHE A 254 -14.36 -9.08 25.74
C PHE A 254 -14.10 -9.36 24.26
N ASP A 255 -14.72 -8.56 23.40
CA ASP A 255 -14.57 -8.66 21.95
C ASP A 255 -13.20 -8.14 21.52
N TRP A 256 -12.53 -8.93 20.69
CA TRP A 256 -11.22 -8.62 20.15
C TRP A 256 -11.19 -8.85 18.64
N TYR A 257 -10.58 -7.92 17.91
CA TYR A 257 -10.46 -7.99 16.46
C TYR A 257 -9.05 -8.47 16.10
N GLU A 258 -8.95 -9.70 15.61
CA GLU A 258 -7.70 -10.42 15.44
C GLU A 258 -6.88 -9.91 14.24
N GLU A 259 -5.60 -9.58 14.48
CA GLU A 259 -4.63 -9.39 13.39
C GLU A 259 -4.47 -10.69 12.60
N TYR A 260 -4.45 -11.82 13.32
CA TYR A 260 -4.38 -13.17 12.80
C TYR A 260 -5.50 -13.99 13.45
N PRO A 261 -6.59 -14.32 12.73
CA PRO A 261 -7.77 -14.99 13.29
C PRO A 261 -7.52 -16.49 13.55
N THR A 262 -6.54 -16.80 14.39
CA THR A 262 -6.12 -18.17 14.71
C THR A 262 -7.07 -18.84 15.70
N THR A 263 -7.02 -20.16 15.77
CA THR A 263 -7.66 -20.96 16.81
C THR A 263 -6.58 -21.86 17.45
N PRO A 264 -6.24 -21.68 18.74
CA PRO A 264 -6.78 -20.69 19.67
C PRO A 264 -6.40 -19.24 19.29
N SER A 265 -7.15 -18.28 19.85
CA SER A 265 -6.98 -16.84 19.61
C SER A 265 -5.60 -16.33 20.03
N SER A 266 -5.04 -15.41 19.26
CA SER A 266 -3.68 -14.91 19.43
C SER A 266 -3.63 -13.61 20.24
N PHE A 267 -4.64 -12.75 20.08
CA PHE A 267 -4.74 -11.45 20.75
C PHE A 267 -3.53 -10.54 20.51
N VAL A 268 -3.12 -10.35 19.25
CA VAL A 268 -2.01 -9.45 18.90
C VAL A 268 -2.40 -7.98 19.13
N LEU A 269 -1.65 -7.27 19.99
CA LEU A 269 -2.00 -5.92 20.47
C LEU A 269 -2.01 -4.88 19.33
N ASN A 270 -0.90 -4.80 18.58
CA ASN A 270 -0.72 -3.72 17.61
C ASN A 270 -1.79 -3.75 16.50
N GLY A 271 -2.12 -4.92 15.97
CA GLY A 271 -3.12 -5.05 14.92
C GLY A 271 -4.53 -4.76 15.42
N PHE A 272 -4.86 -5.13 16.66
CA PHE A 272 -6.12 -4.75 17.29
C PHE A 272 -6.25 -3.24 17.39
N ILE A 273 -5.25 -2.52 17.92
CA ILE A 273 -5.33 -1.06 18.01
C ILE A 273 -5.44 -0.40 16.63
N TYR A 274 -4.72 -0.89 15.61
CA TYR A 274 -4.87 -0.39 14.24
C TYR A 274 -6.28 -0.60 13.68
N SER A 275 -6.94 -1.70 14.04
CA SER A 275 -8.34 -1.92 13.68
C SER A 275 -9.27 -0.88 14.31
N LEU A 276 -9.05 -0.52 15.58
CA LEU A 276 -9.82 0.52 16.28
C LEU A 276 -9.62 1.90 15.66
N ILE A 277 -8.40 2.23 15.20
CA ILE A 277 -8.13 3.50 14.51
C ILE A 277 -8.93 3.60 13.21
N GLY A 278 -9.01 2.51 12.43
CA GLY A 278 -9.86 2.47 11.23
C GLY A 278 -11.34 2.67 11.56
N LEU A 279 -11.85 1.97 12.58
CA LEU A 279 -13.23 2.14 13.04
C LEU A 279 -13.50 3.58 13.52
N TYR A 280 -12.54 4.20 14.21
CA TYR A 280 -12.62 5.60 14.61
C TYR A 280 -12.68 6.54 13.40
N ASP A 281 -11.80 6.38 12.42
CA ASP A 281 -11.83 7.21 11.21
C ASP A 281 -13.19 7.12 10.50
N LEU A 282 -13.75 5.92 10.39
CA LEU A 282 -15.02 5.72 9.72
C LEU A 282 -16.21 6.26 10.51
N LYS A 283 -16.26 6.05 11.83
CA LYS A 283 -17.37 6.58 12.65
C LYS A 283 -17.44 8.11 12.60
N GLN A 284 -16.28 8.78 12.50
CA GLN A 284 -16.19 10.23 12.45
C GLN A 284 -16.62 10.81 11.08
N MET A 285 -16.54 10.01 10.02
CA MET A 285 -16.74 10.49 8.64
C MET A 285 -17.99 9.99 7.95
N ALA A 286 -18.49 8.81 8.32
CA ALA A 286 -19.71 8.24 7.75
C ALA A 286 -20.98 8.86 8.32
N THR A 287 -22.10 8.60 7.66
CA THR A 287 -23.45 8.85 8.19
C THR A 287 -24.11 7.56 8.63
N SER A 288 -25.23 7.67 9.36
CA SER A 288 -26.06 6.51 9.72
C SER A 288 -26.52 5.76 8.46
N PRO A 289 -26.59 4.41 8.46
CA PRO A 289 -26.33 3.50 9.59
C PRO A 289 -24.86 3.09 9.77
N VAL A 290 -23.98 3.44 8.83
CA VAL A 290 -22.57 2.99 8.83
C VAL A 290 -21.79 3.58 10.01
N SER A 291 -22.01 4.86 10.33
CA SER A 291 -21.33 5.50 11.46
C SER A 291 -21.73 4.89 12.81
N GLU A 292 -22.98 4.47 12.97
CA GLU A 292 -23.49 3.82 14.18
C GLU A 292 -22.83 2.45 14.38
N LYS A 293 -22.79 1.61 13.34
CA LYS A 293 -22.09 0.32 13.39
C LYS A 293 -20.60 0.48 13.69
N ALA A 294 -19.93 1.43 13.04
CA ALA A 294 -18.51 1.71 13.31
C ALA A 294 -18.29 2.20 14.76
N ALA A 295 -19.20 3.01 15.29
CA ALA A 295 -19.15 3.49 16.66
C ALA A 295 -19.35 2.36 17.69
N GLU A 296 -20.30 1.45 17.44
CA GLU A 296 -20.52 0.27 18.28
C GLU A 296 -19.26 -0.61 18.36
N LEU A 297 -18.71 -0.99 17.20
CA LEU A 297 -17.48 -1.78 17.12
C LEU A 297 -16.30 -1.06 17.80
N TYR A 298 -16.15 0.24 17.57
CA TYR A 298 -15.09 1.02 18.22
C TYR A 298 -15.23 1.03 19.74
N ASN A 299 -16.44 1.30 20.25
CA ASN A 299 -16.69 1.40 21.69
C ASN A 299 -16.49 0.05 22.39
N ASN A 300 -16.97 -1.04 21.79
CA ASN A 300 -16.75 -2.40 22.30
C ASN A 300 -15.25 -2.74 22.33
N GLY A 301 -14.53 -2.42 21.25
CA GLY A 301 -13.10 -2.65 21.16
C GLY A 301 -12.29 -1.81 22.16
N MET A 302 -12.65 -0.55 22.37
CA MET A 302 -12.01 0.32 23.37
C MET A 302 -12.26 -0.16 24.80
N ARG A 303 -13.47 -0.63 25.12
CA ARG A 303 -13.77 -1.27 26.40
C ARG A 303 -12.86 -2.48 26.65
N THR A 304 -12.72 -3.34 25.64
CA THR A 304 -11.81 -4.49 25.71
C THR A 304 -10.35 -4.06 25.85
N LEU A 305 -9.89 -3.10 25.06
CA LEU A 305 -8.51 -2.62 25.11
C LEU A 305 -8.16 -2.14 26.51
N LYS A 306 -9.01 -1.31 27.13
CA LYS A 306 -8.78 -0.80 28.49
C LYS A 306 -8.67 -1.93 29.52
N ALA A 307 -9.53 -2.95 29.42
CA ALA A 307 -9.51 -4.09 30.34
C ALA A 307 -8.26 -4.97 30.16
N MET A 308 -7.80 -5.16 28.91
CA MET A 308 -6.73 -6.11 28.60
C MET A 308 -5.34 -5.47 28.50
N LEU A 309 -5.23 -4.14 28.34
CA LEU A 309 -3.95 -3.44 28.14
C LEU A 309 -2.88 -3.78 29.21
N PRO A 310 -3.21 -3.90 30.51
CA PRO A 310 -2.21 -4.27 31.52
C PRO A 310 -1.59 -5.66 31.29
N MET A 311 -2.31 -6.58 30.65
CA MET A 311 -1.83 -7.95 30.38
C MET A 311 -0.68 -7.97 29.38
N PHE A 312 -0.50 -6.91 28.59
CA PHE A 312 0.61 -6.77 27.65
C PHE A 312 1.85 -6.13 28.28
N ASP A 313 1.77 -5.70 29.53
CA ASP A 313 2.88 -5.08 30.25
C ASP A 313 3.70 -6.16 31.00
N SER A 314 4.98 -6.26 30.67
CA SER A 314 5.89 -7.21 31.32
C SER A 314 6.67 -6.61 32.50
N GLY A 315 6.43 -5.32 32.82
CA GLY A 315 7.22 -4.56 33.79
C GLY A 315 8.58 -4.06 33.26
N THR A 316 9.02 -4.52 32.09
CA THR A 316 10.33 -4.17 31.48
C THR A 316 10.23 -3.87 29.97
N GLY A 317 9.01 -3.88 29.43
CA GLY A 317 8.70 -3.87 28.01
C GLY A 317 7.30 -4.43 27.79
N THR A 318 6.93 -4.72 26.55
CA THR A 318 5.59 -5.25 26.21
C THR A 318 5.62 -6.64 25.62
N PHE A 319 4.56 -7.42 25.82
CA PHE A 319 4.27 -8.59 25.00
C PHE A 319 3.66 -8.17 23.66
N TYR A 320 3.94 -8.93 22.61
CA TYR A 320 3.37 -8.70 21.28
C TYR A 320 1.93 -9.22 21.20
N ASP A 321 1.67 -10.34 21.87
CA ASP A 321 0.41 -11.08 21.86
C ASP A 321 0.22 -11.84 23.19
N LEU A 322 -0.95 -12.46 23.37
CA LEU A 322 -1.28 -13.21 24.59
C LEU A 322 -1.22 -14.74 24.39
N ARG A 323 -0.40 -15.24 23.46
CA ARG A 323 -0.26 -16.69 23.20
C ARG A 323 0.15 -17.50 24.44
N HIS A 324 0.83 -16.86 25.39
CA HIS A 324 1.23 -17.48 26.64
C HIS A 324 0.05 -17.77 27.57
N ILE A 325 -1.03 -17.02 27.44
CA ILE A 325 -2.29 -17.22 28.18
C ILE A 325 -3.17 -18.23 27.45
N THR A 326 -3.28 -18.10 26.12
CA THR A 326 -4.24 -18.89 25.34
C THR A 326 -3.74 -20.26 24.93
N ALA A 327 -2.43 -20.43 24.75
CA ALA A 327 -1.82 -21.67 24.29
C ALA A 327 -0.80 -22.25 25.28
N GLY A 328 -0.64 -21.65 26.47
CA GLY A 328 0.29 -22.14 27.49
C GLY A 328 1.77 -22.08 27.09
N LEU A 329 2.11 -21.21 26.14
CA LEU A 329 3.47 -21.06 25.61
C LEU A 329 4.27 -20.01 26.39
N ALA A 330 5.58 -19.91 26.11
CA ALA A 330 6.38 -18.81 26.63
C ALA A 330 5.86 -17.45 26.11
N PRO A 331 5.91 -16.37 26.91
CA PRO A 331 5.50 -15.03 26.47
C PRO A 331 6.26 -14.55 25.25
N ASN A 332 5.53 -14.16 24.21
CA ASN A 332 6.11 -13.56 23.01
C ASN A 332 6.42 -12.08 23.26
N ARG A 333 7.65 -11.77 23.68
CA ARG A 333 8.10 -10.39 23.92
C ARG A 333 8.12 -9.61 22.61
N ALA A 334 7.52 -8.43 22.60
CA ALA A 334 7.64 -7.51 21.50
C ALA A 334 9.08 -7.01 21.40
N ARG A 335 9.72 -7.22 20.25
CA ARG A 335 10.99 -6.56 19.92
C ARG A 335 10.83 -5.03 20.00
N TRP A 336 11.93 -4.32 20.24
CA TRP A 336 11.91 -2.89 20.57
C TRP A 336 11.23 -1.99 19.53
N ASP A 337 11.27 -2.33 18.25
CA ASP A 337 10.53 -1.62 17.21
C ASP A 337 9.01 -1.82 17.33
N TYR A 338 8.52 -3.00 17.71
CA TYR A 338 7.10 -3.18 18.05
C TYR A 338 6.72 -2.51 19.36
N HIS A 339 7.60 -2.52 20.36
CA HIS A 339 7.35 -1.73 21.57
C HIS A 339 7.21 -0.23 21.25
N LYS A 340 8.04 0.31 20.33
CA LYS A 340 7.85 1.67 19.79
C LYS A 340 6.53 1.85 19.05
N VAL A 341 6.04 0.84 18.32
CA VAL A 341 4.71 0.89 17.68
C VAL A 341 3.61 0.99 18.73
N HIS A 342 3.65 0.16 19.78
CA HIS A 342 2.70 0.22 20.89
C HIS A 342 2.69 1.61 21.57
N ILE A 343 3.87 2.20 21.81
CA ILE A 343 4.00 3.57 22.34
C ILE A 343 3.36 4.60 21.40
N LYS A 344 3.62 4.52 20.09
CA LYS A 344 3.02 5.44 19.11
C LYS A 344 1.50 5.33 19.04
N GLN A 345 0.99 4.11 19.13
CA GLN A 345 -0.45 3.84 19.18
C GLN A 345 -1.09 4.41 20.44
N LEU A 346 -0.47 4.21 21.61
CA LEU A 346 -0.92 4.85 22.85
C LEU A 346 -0.85 6.38 22.78
N TYR A 347 0.17 6.95 22.13
CA TYR A 347 0.28 8.39 21.92
C TYR A 347 -0.95 8.94 21.18
N LEU A 348 -1.43 8.23 20.16
CA LEU A 348 -2.65 8.58 19.47
C LEU A 348 -3.88 8.38 20.38
N LEU A 349 -4.01 7.24 21.06
CA LEU A 349 -5.17 6.95 21.90
C LEU A 349 -5.36 7.97 23.04
N VAL A 350 -4.29 8.50 23.62
CA VAL A 350 -4.35 9.59 24.62
C VAL A 350 -5.01 10.86 24.07
N GLN A 351 -4.95 11.09 22.75
CA GLN A 351 -5.64 12.22 22.11
C GLN A 351 -7.12 11.92 21.81
N LEU A 352 -7.50 10.63 21.75
CA LEU A 352 -8.84 10.18 21.36
C LEU A 352 -9.73 9.84 22.57
N ASP A 353 -9.13 9.50 23.70
CA ASP A 353 -9.81 9.05 24.92
C ASP A 353 -9.07 9.59 26.16
N SER A 354 -9.80 10.24 27.06
CA SER A 354 -9.26 10.93 28.23
C SER A 354 -8.97 10.02 29.42
N ASP A 355 -9.20 8.71 29.30
CA ASP A 355 -8.92 7.73 30.35
C ASP A 355 -7.45 7.77 30.81
N PRO A 356 -7.18 8.00 32.11
CA PRO A 356 -5.83 8.07 32.65
C PRO A 356 -4.97 6.83 32.35
N LEU A 357 -5.61 5.66 32.20
CA LEU A 357 -4.94 4.40 31.89
C LEU A 357 -3.97 4.52 30.70
N PHE A 358 -4.38 5.18 29.62
CA PHE A 358 -3.55 5.31 28.42
C PHE A 358 -2.36 6.22 28.67
N LYS A 359 -2.56 7.34 29.37
CA LYS A 359 -1.49 8.29 29.69
C LYS A 359 -0.45 7.66 30.61
N ASP A 360 -0.90 6.97 31.65
CA ASP A 360 -0.03 6.33 32.63
C ASP A 360 0.75 5.17 32.01
N THR A 361 0.08 4.35 31.20
CA THR A 361 0.72 3.25 30.45
C THR A 361 1.73 3.80 29.44
N LEU A 362 1.40 4.88 28.72
CA LEU A 362 2.32 5.53 27.78
C LEU A 362 3.60 6.01 28.47
N GLN A 363 3.49 6.68 29.63
CA GLN A 363 4.68 7.14 30.35
C GLN A 363 5.54 5.98 30.85
N ARG A 364 4.90 4.94 31.39
CA ARG A 364 5.58 3.74 31.88
C ARG A 364 6.32 3.03 30.74
N TRP A 365 5.67 2.78 29.61
CA TRP A 365 6.28 2.14 28.44
C TRP A 365 7.41 2.98 27.82
N LYS A 366 7.27 4.31 27.79
CA LYS A 366 8.40 5.19 27.42
C LYS A 366 9.58 5.07 28.38
N GLY A 367 9.35 4.81 29.66
CA GLY A 367 10.39 4.53 30.65
C GLY A 367 11.21 3.28 30.29
N TYR A 368 10.56 2.23 29.80
CA TYR A 368 11.22 0.98 29.42
C TYR A 368 12.25 1.16 28.30
N MET A 369 12.00 2.09 27.38
CA MET A 369 12.97 2.48 26.34
C MET A 369 14.27 3.10 26.89
N LYS A 370 14.30 3.48 28.17
CA LYS A 370 15.45 4.06 28.87
C LYS A 370 16.02 3.14 29.96
N GLY A 371 15.58 1.88 30.02
CA GLY A 371 16.01 0.92 31.02
C GLY A 371 15.31 1.03 32.37
N ASN A 372 14.26 1.86 32.50
CA ASN A 372 13.44 1.84 33.70
C ASN A 372 12.71 0.49 33.78
N ILE A 373 12.46 0.03 35.01
CA ILE A 373 11.69 -1.18 35.28
C ILE A 373 10.54 -0.83 36.23
N ALA A 374 9.44 -1.57 36.15
CA ALA A 374 8.39 -1.47 37.14
C ALA A 374 8.96 -1.82 38.53
N PRO A 375 8.54 -1.13 39.61
CA PRO A 375 8.94 -1.48 40.97
C PRO A 375 8.62 -2.95 41.26
N HIS A 376 9.55 -3.64 41.92
CA HIS A 376 9.27 -4.93 42.56
C HIS A 376 8.88 -4.70 44.03
N ASN A 377 8.33 -5.74 44.65
CA ASN A 377 7.95 -5.75 46.06
C ASN A 377 9.15 -5.71 47.02
#